data_AF-A0A1V3XJ98-F1
#
_entry.id   AF-A0A1V3XJ98-F1
#
_cell.length_a   1.000
_cell.length_b   1.000
_cell.length_c   1.000
_cell.angle_alpha   90.00
_cell.angle_beta   90.00
_cell.angle_gamma   90.00
#
_symmetry.space_group_name_H-M   'P 1'
#
loop_
_entity.id
_entity.type
_entity.pdbx_description
1 polymer ?
#
loop_
_entity_poly.entity_id
_entity_poly.type
_entity_poly.pdbx_seq_one_letter_code
_entity_poly.pdbx_strand_id
1 'polypeptide(L)'
;MHPEILAATRQVGEQLQLLGHTVVRGNPDYSVQMSWDFLARSTAGLWEWAQRLGDGVTLDPRTVSNLRTGHILSQAILRSARRHEAAAQRRVGSIFDIVDVVLAPTTAQPPPPARTFDQMGGLATDRAMIAACPYTWPWNLLGWPAINVPAGFTVEGLPIGVQLMGPANSEGMLISLAAELEAVSGWAAKQPAVWWDEGTDTPGPTASGRHSVSSTDPGAQRNARYDVGRSRRRVIATAPRWSGYRHDLLERWAASQSGARKP
;
A
#
# COMPACT_ATOMS: atom_id res chain seq x y z
N MET A 1 1.90 -14.54 -4.49
CA MET A 1 2.93 -13.79 -3.74
C MET A 1 4.28 -14.28 -4.20
N HIS A 2 5.21 -13.37 -4.48
CA HIS A 2 6.58 -13.66 -4.86
C HIS A 2 7.34 -14.40 -3.73
N PRO A 3 8.18 -15.41 -4.03
CA PRO A 3 8.92 -16.16 -3.00
C PRO A 3 9.81 -15.30 -2.11
N GLU A 4 10.54 -14.33 -2.69
CA GLU A 4 11.44 -13.45 -1.92
C GLU A 4 10.68 -12.52 -0.97
N ILE A 5 9.50 -12.05 -1.39
CA ILE A 5 8.64 -11.20 -0.56
C ILE A 5 8.04 -12.01 0.58
N LEU A 6 7.65 -13.26 0.33
CA LEU A 6 7.20 -14.18 1.36
C LEU A 6 8.33 -14.46 2.37
N ALA A 7 9.55 -14.67 1.89
CA ALA A 7 10.73 -14.87 2.74
C ALA A 7 11.02 -13.64 3.61
N ALA A 8 11.07 -12.45 3.01
CA ALA A 8 11.25 -11.19 3.73
C ALA A 8 10.15 -10.95 4.79
N THR A 9 8.89 -11.23 4.45
CA THR A 9 7.77 -11.12 5.40
C THR A 9 7.93 -12.07 6.59
N ARG A 10 8.40 -13.30 6.35
CA ARG A 10 8.69 -14.26 7.42
C ARG A 10 9.86 -13.82 8.29
N GLN A 11 10.93 -13.33 7.67
CA GLN A 11 12.10 -12.81 8.37
C GLN A 11 11.72 -11.65 9.30
N VAL A 12 10.85 -10.73 8.88
CA VAL A 12 10.36 -9.67 9.77
C VAL A 12 9.55 -10.25 10.93
N GLY A 13 8.73 -11.28 10.68
CA GLY A 13 8.06 -12.03 11.74
C GLY A 13 9.05 -12.62 12.75
N GLU A 14 10.12 -13.23 12.29
CA GLU A 14 11.18 -13.80 13.15
C GLU A 14 11.92 -12.71 13.94
N GLN A 15 12.21 -11.56 13.32
CA GLN A 15 12.80 -10.40 14.00
C GLN A 15 11.91 -9.89 15.14
N LEU A 16 10.59 -9.81 14.91
CA LEU A 16 9.62 -9.45 15.95
C LEU A 16 9.59 -10.47 17.09
N GLN A 17 9.76 -11.77 16.80
CA GLN A 17 9.89 -12.79 17.84
C GLN A 17 11.16 -12.60 18.67
N LEU A 18 12.30 -12.31 18.03
CA LEU A 18 13.57 -12.03 18.70
C LEU A 18 13.52 -10.77 19.58
N LEU A 19 12.73 -9.76 19.16
CA LEU A 19 12.42 -8.57 19.96
C LEU A 19 11.48 -8.85 21.15
N GLY A 20 10.95 -10.07 21.25
CA GLY A 20 10.14 -10.53 22.38
C GLY A 20 8.63 -10.48 22.15
N HIS A 21 8.17 -10.21 20.93
CA HIS A 21 6.76 -10.31 20.57
C HIS A 21 6.34 -11.76 20.29
N THR A 22 5.05 -12.03 20.41
CA THR A 22 4.45 -13.29 20.01
C THR A 22 3.92 -13.15 18.60
N VAL A 23 4.36 -14.02 17.70
CA VAL A 23 3.88 -14.05 16.31
C VAL A 23 3.05 -15.30 16.09
N VAL A 24 1.81 -15.10 15.65
CA VAL A 24 0.83 -16.14 15.35
C VAL A 24 0.42 -16.07 13.87
N ARG A 25 -0.19 -17.14 13.37
CA ARG A 25 -0.81 -17.14 12.04
C ARG A 25 -2.26 -16.72 12.17
N GLY A 26 -2.69 -15.75 11.36
CA GLY A 26 -4.07 -15.28 11.37
C GLY A 26 -4.36 -14.39 10.16
N ASN A 27 -5.54 -14.51 9.57
CA ASN A 27 -5.96 -13.64 8.47
C ASN A 27 -7.21 -12.87 8.91
N PRO A 28 -7.28 -11.55 8.64
CA PRO A 28 -8.51 -10.81 8.88
C PRO A 28 -9.66 -11.36 8.02
N ASP A 29 -10.88 -11.25 8.53
CA ASP A 29 -12.06 -11.78 7.86
C ASP A 29 -12.59 -10.80 6.79
N TYR A 30 -12.02 -10.90 5.59
CA TYR A 30 -12.44 -10.11 4.43
C TYR A 30 -13.72 -10.67 3.79
N SER A 31 -14.60 -9.79 3.34
CA SER A 31 -15.78 -10.17 2.54
C SER A 31 -15.64 -9.72 1.08
N VAL A 32 -16.26 -10.46 0.16
CA VAL A 32 -16.35 -10.06 -1.26
C VAL A 32 -17.08 -8.72 -1.42
N GLN A 33 -18.03 -8.41 -0.53
CA GLN A 33 -18.74 -7.14 -0.53
C GLN A 33 -17.79 -5.93 -0.41
N MET A 34 -16.71 -6.06 0.37
CA MET A 34 -15.72 -4.99 0.53
C MET A 34 -15.09 -4.59 -0.80
N SER A 35 -14.90 -5.51 -1.74
CA SER A 35 -14.36 -5.20 -3.07
C SER A 35 -15.28 -4.27 -3.85
N TRP A 36 -16.59 -4.48 -3.77
CA TRP A 36 -17.59 -3.61 -4.40
C TRP A 36 -17.66 -2.25 -3.72
N ASP A 37 -17.61 -2.23 -2.38
CA ASP A 37 -17.61 -0.99 -1.61
C ASP A 37 -16.36 -0.14 -1.92
N PHE A 38 -15.19 -0.78 -2.07
CA PHE A 38 -13.95 -0.14 -2.49
C PHE A 38 -14.04 0.41 -3.91
N LEU A 39 -14.56 -0.36 -4.87
CA LEU A 39 -14.70 0.10 -6.26
C LEU A 39 -15.65 1.30 -6.37
N ALA A 40 -16.76 1.28 -5.64
CA ALA A 40 -17.70 2.39 -5.59
C ALA A 40 -17.09 3.66 -4.97
N ARG A 41 -16.26 3.52 -3.92
CA ARG A 41 -15.57 4.66 -3.29
C ARG A 41 -14.45 5.22 -4.17
N SER A 42 -13.64 4.36 -4.79
CA SER A 42 -12.48 4.77 -5.59
C SER A 42 -12.83 5.45 -6.91
N THR A 43 -14.01 5.18 -7.46
CA THR A 43 -14.50 5.78 -8.71
C THR A 43 -15.52 6.90 -8.51
N ALA A 44 -15.91 7.18 -7.27
CA ALA A 44 -16.85 8.23 -6.94
C ALA A 44 -16.33 9.62 -7.33
N GLY A 45 -17.18 10.45 -7.93
CA GLY A 45 -16.84 11.83 -8.27
C GLY A 45 -16.06 12.00 -9.57
N LEU A 46 -15.59 10.91 -10.20
CA LEU A 46 -14.80 11.00 -11.44
C LEU A 46 -15.64 11.64 -12.57
N TRP A 47 -16.90 11.23 -12.72
CA TRP A 47 -17.79 11.75 -13.77
C TRP A 47 -18.06 13.25 -13.60
N GLU A 48 -18.26 13.69 -12.37
CA GLU A 48 -18.44 15.09 -12.02
C GLU A 48 -17.17 15.91 -12.31
N TRP A 49 -15.99 15.35 -12.02
CA TRP A 49 -14.71 15.98 -12.37
C TRP A 49 -14.48 16.08 -13.87
N ALA A 50 -14.80 15.04 -14.64
CA ALA A 50 -14.67 15.07 -16.09
C ALA A 50 -15.54 16.18 -16.70
N GLN A 51 -16.80 16.33 -16.24
CA GLN A 51 -17.67 17.42 -16.68
C GLN A 51 -17.11 18.81 -16.34
N ARG A 52 -16.44 18.96 -15.19
CA ARG A 52 -15.82 20.24 -14.78
C ARG A 52 -14.59 20.61 -15.61
N LEU A 53 -13.82 19.61 -16.06
CA LEU A 53 -12.67 19.81 -16.94
C LEU A 53 -13.10 20.15 -18.37
N GLY A 54 -14.26 19.66 -18.80
CA GLY A 54 -14.82 19.86 -20.13
C GLY A 54 -14.11 19.04 -21.21
N ASP A 55 -14.58 19.18 -22.45
CA ASP A 55 -14.15 18.33 -23.59
C ASP A 55 -12.75 18.68 -24.14
N GLY A 56 -12.10 19.73 -23.61
CA GLY A 56 -10.77 20.16 -24.03
C GLY A 56 -9.61 19.32 -23.47
N VAL A 57 -9.91 18.30 -22.65
CA VAL A 57 -8.91 17.45 -22.00
C VAL A 57 -8.92 16.05 -22.61
N THR A 58 -7.75 15.61 -23.09
CA THR A 58 -7.55 14.22 -23.52
C THR A 58 -7.23 13.36 -22.30
N LEU A 59 -8.13 12.45 -21.96
CA LEU A 59 -7.95 11.49 -20.87
C LEU A 59 -7.33 10.20 -21.38
N ASP A 60 -6.46 9.58 -20.58
CA ASP A 60 -5.91 8.27 -20.92
C ASP A 60 -7.01 7.18 -20.88
N PRO A 61 -6.85 6.08 -21.63
CA PRO A 61 -7.88 5.04 -21.75
C PRO A 61 -8.33 4.42 -20.42
N ARG A 62 -7.45 4.34 -19.43
CA ARG A 62 -7.77 3.77 -18.11
C ARG A 62 -8.57 4.76 -17.27
N THR A 63 -8.27 6.06 -17.34
CA THR A 63 -9.14 7.08 -16.73
C THR A 63 -10.54 7.05 -17.34
N VAL A 64 -10.65 6.91 -18.66
CA VAL A 64 -11.96 6.76 -19.35
C VAL A 64 -12.69 5.49 -18.88
N SER A 65 -11.97 4.38 -18.67
CA SER A 65 -12.56 3.15 -18.12
C SER A 65 -13.09 3.35 -16.69
N ASN A 66 -12.32 3.99 -15.80
CA ASN A 66 -12.73 4.25 -14.42
C ASN A 66 -13.90 5.24 -14.34
N LEU A 67 -13.96 6.22 -15.24
CA LEU A 67 -15.11 7.12 -15.39
C LEU A 67 -16.40 6.37 -15.70
N ARG A 68 -16.35 5.46 -16.67
CA ARG A 68 -17.50 4.61 -17.04
C ARG A 68 -17.95 3.74 -15.87
N THR A 69 -17.00 3.11 -15.18
CA THR A 69 -17.28 2.31 -13.99
C THR A 69 -17.94 3.14 -12.89
N GLY A 70 -17.40 4.32 -12.57
CA GLY A 70 -17.97 5.21 -11.57
C GLY A 70 -19.37 5.70 -11.91
N HIS A 71 -19.61 5.99 -13.20
CA HIS A 71 -20.94 6.36 -13.69
C HIS A 71 -21.96 5.23 -13.51
N ILE A 72 -21.58 3.98 -13.83
CA ILE A 72 -22.42 2.79 -13.65
C ILE A 72 -22.72 2.54 -12.17
N LEU A 73 -21.73 2.68 -11.30
CA LEU A 73 -21.93 2.38 -9.88
C LEU A 73 -22.89 3.37 -9.21
N SER A 74 -23.09 4.57 -9.75
CA SER A 74 -24.05 5.57 -9.27
C SER A 74 -23.84 6.03 -7.81
N GLN A 75 -24.39 7.19 -7.47
CA GLN A 75 -24.39 7.69 -6.09
C GLN A 75 -25.16 6.79 -5.11
N ALA A 76 -26.05 5.93 -5.60
CA ALA A 76 -26.81 5.00 -4.75
C ALA A 76 -25.94 3.88 -4.19
N ILE A 77 -25.05 3.29 -4.99
CA ILE A 77 -24.13 2.24 -4.51
C ILE A 77 -23.10 2.84 -3.57
N LEU A 78 -22.62 4.06 -3.81
CA LEU A 78 -21.73 4.75 -2.85
C LEU A 78 -22.40 4.95 -1.48
N ARG A 79 -23.68 5.36 -1.45
CA ARG A 79 -24.43 5.46 -0.19
C ARG A 79 -24.58 4.11 0.51
N SER A 80 -24.82 3.05 -0.26
CA SER A 80 -24.87 1.68 0.27
C SER A 80 -23.53 1.25 0.87
N ALA A 81 -22.44 1.46 0.13
CA ALA A 81 -21.08 1.15 0.57
C ALA A 81 -20.72 1.85 1.89
N ARG A 82 -21.12 3.12 2.07
CA ARG A 82 -20.94 3.84 3.33
C ARG A 82 -21.74 3.25 4.50
N ARG A 83 -22.91 2.66 4.25
CA ARG A 83 -23.70 1.98 5.30
C ARG A 83 -23.04 0.68 5.77
N HIS A 84 -22.26 0.02 4.92
CA HIS A 84 -21.56 -1.21 5.26
C HIS A 84 -20.27 -0.99 6.06
N GLU A 85 -19.77 0.24 6.14
CA GLU A 85 -18.47 0.56 6.75
C GLU A 85 -18.33 0.04 8.19
N ALA A 86 -19.31 0.33 9.05
CA ALA A 86 -19.29 -0.14 10.44
C ALA A 86 -19.34 -1.68 10.54
N ALA A 87 -20.02 -2.36 9.61
CA ALA A 87 -20.07 -3.82 9.57
C ALA A 87 -18.73 -4.40 9.10
N ALA A 88 -18.08 -3.79 8.10
CA ALA A 88 -16.75 -4.17 7.65
C ALA A 88 -15.71 -3.97 8.76
N GLN A 89 -15.76 -2.83 9.46
CA GLN A 89 -14.91 -2.57 10.63
C GLN A 89 -15.09 -3.61 11.74
N ARG A 90 -16.32 -3.99 12.10
CA ARG A 90 -16.52 -5.07 13.08
C ARG A 90 -16.00 -6.42 12.60
N ARG A 91 -16.25 -6.77 11.34
CA ARG A 91 -15.84 -8.06 10.77
C ARG A 91 -14.32 -8.21 10.73
N VAL A 92 -13.64 -7.26 10.09
CA VAL A 92 -12.17 -7.26 10.03
C VAL A 92 -11.57 -7.07 11.43
N GLY A 93 -12.22 -6.25 12.25
CA GLY A 93 -11.79 -5.90 13.61
C GLY A 93 -11.78 -7.07 14.59
N SER A 94 -12.56 -8.12 14.35
CA SER A 94 -12.58 -9.32 15.20
C SER A 94 -11.22 -9.99 15.38
N ILE A 95 -10.27 -9.80 14.44
CA ILE A 95 -8.91 -10.30 14.62
C ILE A 95 -8.18 -9.60 15.77
N PHE A 96 -8.51 -8.34 16.05
CA PHE A 96 -7.87 -7.56 17.10
C PHE A 96 -8.35 -7.91 18.51
N ASP A 97 -9.31 -8.84 18.65
CA ASP A 97 -9.64 -9.47 19.93
C ASP A 97 -8.51 -10.40 20.41
N ILE A 98 -7.65 -10.86 19.49
CA ILE A 98 -6.56 -11.81 19.78
C ILE A 98 -5.17 -11.28 19.43
N VAL A 99 -5.06 -10.25 18.58
CA VAL A 99 -3.78 -9.65 18.19
C VAL A 99 -3.80 -8.14 18.32
N ASP A 100 -2.63 -7.53 18.44
CA ASP A 100 -2.47 -6.08 18.43
C ASP A 100 -2.26 -5.55 17.01
N VAL A 101 -1.55 -6.31 16.17
CA VAL A 101 -1.10 -5.89 14.83
C VAL A 101 -1.21 -7.04 13.83
N VAL A 102 -1.53 -6.70 12.59
CA VAL A 102 -1.43 -7.60 11.43
C VAL A 102 -0.18 -7.24 10.62
N LEU A 103 0.67 -8.23 10.37
CA LEU A 103 1.83 -8.17 9.49
C LEU A 103 1.49 -8.81 8.14
N ALA A 104 1.69 -8.05 7.07
CA ALA A 104 1.52 -8.51 5.69
C ALA A 104 2.60 -7.88 4.79
N PRO A 105 2.89 -8.43 3.60
CA PRO A 105 3.72 -7.70 2.65
C PRO A 105 2.99 -6.45 2.16
N THR A 106 3.72 -5.36 1.92
CA THR A 106 3.15 -4.12 1.37
C THR A 106 2.75 -4.33 -0.08
N THR A 107 3.68 -4.86 -0.87
CA THR A 107 3.43 -5.40 -2.21
C THR A 107 3.75 -6.89 -2.20
N ALA A 108 2.96 -7.69 -2.90
CA ALA A 108 3.15 -9.13 -3.05
C ALA A 108 3.99 -9.51 -4.29
N GLN A 109 4.45 -8.51 -5.06
CA GLN A 109 5.33 -8.64 -6.23
C GLN A 109 6.46 -7.59 -6.18
N PRO A 110 7.64 -7.86 -6.77
CA PRO A 110 8.68 -6.86 -6.95
C PRO A 110 8.20 -5.66 -7.78
N PRO A 111 8.86 -4.49 -7.67
CA PRO A 111 8.56 -3.35 -8.51
C PRO A 111 8.59 -3.74 -10.00
N PRO A 112 7.51 -3.48 -10.76
CA PRO A 112 7.51 -3.77 -12.18
C PRO A 112 8.39 -2.75 -12.94
N PRO A 113 8.91 -3.11 -14.13
CA PRO A 113 9.53 -2.15 -15.03
C PRO A 113 8.64 -0.93 -15.31
N ALA A 114 9.24 0.24 -15.50
CA ALA A 114 8.52 1.51 -15.59
C ALA A 114 7.37 1.53 -16.61
N ARG A 115 7.55 0.86 -17.76
CA ARG A 115 6.59 0.85 -18.88
C ARG A 115 5.62 -0.33 -18.88
N THR A 116 5.60 -1.15 -17.81
CA THR A 116 4.76 -2.35 -17.76
C THR A 116 3.28 -2.05 -17.96
N PHE A 117 2.80 -0.88 -17.55
CA PHE A 117 1.36 -0.53 -17.61
C PHE A 117 0.95 0.32 -18.80
N ASP A 118 1.90 0.85 -19.59
CA ASP A 118 1.62 1.87 -20.62
C ASP A 118 0.61 1.41 -21.68
N GLN A 119 0.64 0.11 -22.01
CA GLN A 119 -0.19 -0.49 -23.06
C GLN A 119 -1.32 -1.37 -22.50
N MET A 120 -1.51 -1.39 -21.18
CA MET A 120 -2.54 -2.21 -20.56
C MET A 120 -3.89 -1.49 -20.57
N GLY A 121 -4.95 -2.21 -20.96
CA GLY A 121 -6.32 -1.76 -20.74
C GLY A 121 -6.72 -1.83 -19.26
N GLY A 122 -7.76 -1.09 -18.86
CA GLY A 122 -8.18 -0.93 -17.46
C GLY A 122 -8.28 -2.25 -16.68
N LEU A 123 -9.01 -3.24 -17.20
CA LEU A 123 -9.16 -4.55 -16.55
C LEU A 123 -7.83 -5.30 -16.39
N ALA A 124 -6.93 -5.20 -17.36
CA ALA A 124 -5.62 -5.85 -17.29
C ALA A 124 -4.74 -5.18 -16.23
N THR A 125 -4.77 -3.84 -16.17
CA THR A 125 -4.12 -3.06 -15.11
C THR A 125 -4.66 -3.41 -13.73
N ASP A 126 -5.98 -3.49 -13.57
CA ASP A 126 -6.60 -3.84 -12.29
C ASP A 126 -6.16 -5.22 -11.82
N ARG A 127 -6.17 -6.23 -12.70
CA ARG A 127 -5.68 -7.59 -12.38
C ARG A 127 -4.22 -7.57 -11.94
N ALA A 128 -3.37 -6.81 -12.63
CA ALA A 128 -1.97 -6.69 -12.27
C ALA A 128 -1.77 -5.98 -10.92
N MET A 129 -2.51 -4.90 -10.67
CA MET A 129 -2.47 -4.15 -9.40
C MET A 129 -2.97 -4.97 -8.22
N ILE A 130 -4.05 -5.74 -8.40
CA ILE A 130 -4.57 -6.61 -7.33
C ILE A 130 -3.58 -7.73 -7.01
N ALA A 131 -2.90 -8.28 -8.01
CA ALA A 131 -1.84 -9.26 -7.79
C ALA A 131 -0.60 -8.65 -7.08
N ALA A 132 -0.28 -7.38 -7.37
CA ALA A 132 0.85 -6.66 -6.79
C ALA A 132 0.56 -6.12 -5.39
N CYS A 133 -0.65 -5.65 -5.08
CA CYS A 133 -1.00 -4.96 -3.84
C CYS A 133 -2.28 -5.53 -3.18
N PRO A 134 -2.32 -6.82 -2.81
CA PRO A 134 -3.57 -7.46 -2.38
C PRO A 134 -4.05 -7.07 -0.97
N TYR A 135 -3.20 -6.45 -0.15
CA TYR A 135 -3.45 -6.26 1.29
C TYR A 135 -3.69 -4.82 1.74
N THR A 136 -3.35 -3.82 0.93
CA THR A 136 -3.40 -2.39 1.35
C THR A 136 -4.80 -1.80 1.25
N TRP A 137 -5.56 -2.17 0.22
CA TRP A 137 -6.88 -1.60 -0.07
C TRP A 137 -7.93 -1.76 1.04
N PRO A 138 -7.99 -2.85 1.85
CA PRO A 138 -8.95 -2.94 2.94
C PRO A 138 -8.71 -1.86 4.01
N TRP A 139 -7.45 -1.53 4.33
CA TRP A 139 -7.14 -0.48 5.31
C TRP A 139 -7.58 0.91 4.83
N ASN A 140 -7.49 1.18 3.53
CA ASN A 140 -8.06 2.39 2.92
C ASN A 140 -9.58 2.44 3.07
N LEU A 141 -10.27 1.29 2.90
CA LEU A 141 -11.73 1.21 3.04
C LEU A 141 -12.18 1.40 4.50
N LEU A 142 -11.43 0.83 5.45
CA LEU A 142 -11.74 0.87 6.89
C LEU A 142 -11.37 2.19 7.55
N GLY A 143 -10.48 2.97 6.94
CA GLY A 143 -9.95 4.22 7.51
C GLY A 143 -9.02 3.96 8.69
N TRP A 144 -8.29 2.85 8.67
CA TRP A 144 -7.41 2.44 9.77
C TRP A 144 -5.93 2.68 9.44
N PRO A 145 -5.07 2.84 10.46
CA PRO A 145 -3.66 3.11 10.24
C PRO A 145 -2.89 1.86 9.82
N ALA A 146 -1.97 2.06 8.88
CA ALA A 146 -0.97 1.08 8.46
C ALA A 146 0.35 1.81 8.17
N ILE A 147 1.48 1.16 8.46
CA ILE A 147 2.82 1.70 8.18
C ILE A 147 3.65 0.67 7.42
N ASN A 148 4.31 1.12 6.34
CA ASN A 148 5.28 0.31 5.61
C ASN A 148 6.66 0.41 6.27
N VAL A 149 7.30 -0.72 6.51
CA VAL A 149 8.66 -0.85 7.02
C VAL A 149 9.51 -1.58 5.97
N PRO A 150 10.72 -1.09 5.64
CA PRO A 150 11.63 -1.80 4.76
C PRO A 150 12.00 -3.19 5.30
N ALA A 151 11.92 -4.19 4.44
CA ALA A 151 12.12 -5.61 4.77
C ALA A 151 13.27 -6.25 3.98
N GLY A 152 14.22 -5.43 3.54
CA GLY A 152 15.37 -5.88 2.75
C GLY A 152 15.18 -5.66 1.25
N PHE A 153 15.87 -6.47 0.46
CA PHE A 153 15.98 -6.34 -0.99
C PHE A 153 15.83 -7.71 -1.65
N THR A 154 15.36 -7.72 -2.90
CA THR A 154 15.45 -8.92 -3.75
C THR A 154 16.91 -9.20 -4.11
N VAL A 155 17.18 -10.36 -4.69
CA VAL A 155 18.51 -10.72 -5.21
C VAL A 155 18.99 -9.75 -6.29
N GLU A 156 18.08 -9.13 -7.04
CA GLU A 156 18.36 -8.06 -8.02
C GLU A 156 18.52 -6.67 -7.37
N GLY A 157 18.47 -6.57 -6.04
CA GLY A 157 18.66 -5.32 -5.31
C GLY A 157 17.42 -4.41 -5.32
N LEU A 158 16.22 -4.93 -5.59
CA LEU A 158 14.99 -4.14 -5.54
C LEU A 158 14.42 -4.11 -4.10
N PRO A 159 13.95 -2.96 -3.59
CA PRO A 159 13.47 -2.85 -2.21
C PRO A 159 12.20 -3.69 -1.97
N ILE A 160 12.15 -4.36 -0.83
CA ILE A 160 10.98 -5.10 -0.34
C ILE A 160 10.41 -4.37 0.88
N GLY A 161 9.09 -4.24 0.96
CA GLY A 161 8.38 -3.65 2.08
C GLY A 161 7.37 -4.61 2.71
N VAL A 162 7.24 -4.52 4.03
CA VAL A 162 6.13 -5.13 4.79
C VAL A 162 5.34 -4.04 5.48
N GLN A 163 4.06 -4.29 5.72
CA GLN A 163 3.18 -3.37 6.42
C GLN A 163 2.76 -3.92 7.78
N LEU A 164 2.81 -3.05 8.78
CA LEU A 164 2.19 -3.23 10.08
C LEU A 164 0.85 -2.52 10.06
N MET A 165 -0.22 -3.27 10.30
CA MET A 165 -1.59 -2.82 10.14
C MET A 165 -2.33 -2.95 11.48
N GLY A 166 -2.86 -1.84 11.99
CA GLY A 166 -3.53 -1.79 13.29
C GLY A 166 -5.01 -1.38 13.18
N PRO A 167 -5.77 -1.46 14.29
CA PRO A 167 -7.13 -0.91 14.37
C PRO A 167 -7.09 0.63 14.44
N ALA A 168 -8.27 1.26 14.40
CA ALA A 168 -8.38 2.72 14.53
C ALA A 168 -7.61 3.27 15.75
N ASN A 169 -6.98 4.44 15.58
CA ASN A 169 -6.24 5.19 16.61
C ASN A 169 -5.02 4.45 17.20
N SER A 170 -4.38 3.58 16.41
CA SER A 170 -3.23 2.78 16.85
C SER A 170 -1.88 3.22 16.28
N GLU A 171 -1.80 4.42 15.72
CA GLU A 171 -0.62 5.00 15.07
C GLU A 171 0.60 4.99 16.00
N GLY A 172 0.44 5.38 17.26
CA GLY A 172 1.54 5.39 18.23
C GLY A 172 2.15 4.01 18.47
N MET A 173 1.32 2.96 18.47
CA MET A 173 1.79 1.57 18.53
C MET A 173 2.55 1.17 17.27
N LEU A 174 2.01 1.51 16.10
CA LEU A 174 2.63 1.14 14.82
C LEU A 174 3.97 1.83 14.63
N ILE A 175 4.08 3.12 14.98
CA ILE A 175 5.33 3.88 14.95
C ILE A 175 6.35 3.28 15.93
N SER A 176 5.93 2.92 17.15
CA SER A 176 6.82 2.27 18.13
C SER A 176 7.39 0.96 17.60
N LEU A 177 6.56 0.10 17.00
CA LEU A 177 7.03 -1.17 16.41
C LEU A 177 7.94 -0.96 15.20
N ALA A 178 7.62 0.02 14.35
CA ALA A 178 8.47 0.37 13.21
C ALA A 178 9.86 0.83 13.67
N ALA A 179 9.94 1.60 14.76
CA ALA A 179 11.21 2.04 15.35
C ALA A 179 12.03 0.87 15.92
N GLU A 180 11.39 -0.12 16.57
CA GLU A 180 12.07 -1.33 17.03
C GLU A 180 12.65 -2.14 15.86
N LEU A 181 11.89 -2.29 14.77
CA LEU A 181 12.36 -2.95 13.55
C LEU A 181 13.49 -2.17 12.88
N GLU A 182 13.37 -0.85 12.76
CA GLU A 182 14.42 0.03 12.21
C GLU A 182 15.75 -0.16 12.95
N ALA A 183 15.72 -0.21 14.28
CA ALA A 183 16.91 -0.36 15.12
C ALA A 183 17.69 -1.66 14.87
N VAL A 184 17.04 -2.74 14.41
CA VAL A 184 17.69 -4.05 14.19
C VAL A 184 17.93 -4.40 12.72
N SER A 185 17.32 -3.67 11.79
CA SER A 185 17.35 -4.00 10.36
C SER A 185 18.40 -3.21 9.57
N GLY A 186 18.84 -2.05 10.07
CA GLY A 186 19.96 -1.28 9.51
C GLY A 186 19.72 -0.74 8.09
N TRP A 187 18.47 -0.71 7.61
CA TRP A 187 18.16 -0.28 6.24
C TRP A 187 18.44 1.20 5.99
N ALA A 188 18.44 2.04 7.04
CA ALA A 188 18.77 3.46 6.93
C ALA A 188 20.21 3.70 6.43
N ALA A 189 21.11 2.72 6.57
CA ALA A 189 22.47 2.76 6.03
C ALA A 189 22.55 2.39 4.54
N LYS A 190 21.45 1.92 3.93
CA LYS A 190 21.39 1.51 2.53
C LYS A 190 20.71 2.59 1.70
N GLN A 191 21.49 3.25 0.85
CA GLN A 191 20.99 4.27 -0.06
C GLN A 191 21.13 3.80 -1.51
N PRO A 192 20.20 4.14 -2.41
CA PRO A 192 20.38 3.90 -3.83
C PRO A 192 21.59 4.71 -4.35
N ALA A 193 22.22 4.22 -5.41
CA ALA A 193 23.18 5.04 -6.13
C ALA A 193 22.47 6.32 -6.61
N VAL A 194 23.12 7.46 -6.36
CA VAL A 194 22.63 8.76 -6.83
C VAL A 194 22.70 8.76 -8.35
N TRP A 195 21.54 8.70 -9.01
CA TRP A 195 21.43 8.67 -10.47
C TRP A 195 20.94 10.00 -11.05
N TRP A 196 20.52 10.94 -10.20
CA TRP A 196 19.95 12.23 -10.61
C TRP A 196 20.97 13.38 -10.65
N ASP A 197 22.21 13.14 -10.19
CA ASP A 197 23.33 14.11 -10.23
C ASP A 197 24.38 13.75 -11.29
N GLU A 198 24.12 12.76 -12.15
CA GLU A 198 24.99 12.44 -13.28
C GLU A 198 24.84 13.50 -14.40
N GLY A 199 25.63 14.57 -14.28
CA GLY A 199 26.14 15.38 -15.40
C GLY A 199 25.12 16.03 -16.33
N THR A 200 24.54 17.16 -15.92
CA THR A 200 24.30 18.22 -16.90
C THR A 200 25.58 19.03 -17.05
N ASP A 201 26.43 18.64 -17.99
CA ASP A 201 27.44 19.52 -18.61
C ASP A 201 26.73 20.59 -19.48
N THR A 202 25.73 21.26 -18.90
CA THR A 202 25.21 22.51 -19.45
C THR A 202 25.91 23.60 -18.67
N PRO A 203 26.71 24.49 -19.30
CA PRO A 203 27.24 25.64 -18.60
C PRO A 203 26.05 26.48 -18.15
N GLY A 204 25.68 26.39 -16.88
CA GLY A 204 24.76 27.33 -16.26
C GLY A 204 25.34 28.74 -16.40
N PRO A 205 24.48 29.77 -16.54
CA PRO A 205 24.95 31.15 -16.67
C PRO A 205 25.91 31.43 -15.51
N THR A 206 27.10 31.93 -15.86
CA THR A 206 28.21 32.17 -14.93
C THR A 206 27.71 32.78 -13.63
N ALA A 207 27.75 31.98 -12.55
CA ALA A 207 27.48 32.45 -11.21
C ALA A 207 28.66 33.31 -10.74
N SER A 208 28.68 34.57 -11.17
CA SER A 208 29.44 35.61 -10.48
C SER A 208 28.82 35.79 -9.09
N GLY A 209 29.60 35.52 -8.04
CA GLY A 209 29.24 35.81 -6.66
C GLY A 209 28.64 34.65 -5.86
N ARG A 210 29.42 33.59 -5.60
CA ARG A 210 29.17 32.78 -4.40
C ARG A 210 29.68 33.55 -3.19
N HIS A 211 28.77 34.18 -2.45
CA HIS A 211 29.05 34.49 -1.04
C HIS A 211 29.20 33.16 -0.29
N SER A 212 30.42 32.90 0.17
CA SER A 212 30.70 31.80 1.09
C SER A 212 29.98 32.07 2.41
N VAL A 213 28.84 31.41 2.63
CA VAL A 213 28.29 31.25 3.97
C VAL A 213 29.00 30.04 4.58
N SER A 214 29.99 30.30 5.44
CA SER A 214 30.54 29.30 6.33
C SER A 214 29.47 28.90 7.34
N SER A 215 28.81 27.76 7.15
CA SER A 215 27.95 27.18 8.19
C SER A 215 28.81 26.39 9.17
N THR A 216 29.46 27.10 10.09
CA THR A 216 29.78 26.53 11.39
C THR A 216 28.48 26.60 12.21
N ASP A 217 27.64 25.58 12.10
CA ASP A 217 26.51 25.40 13.01
C ASP A 217 26.60 24.03 13.70
N PRO A 218 27.19 23.96 14.92
CA PRO A 218 27.16 22.77 15.75
C PRO A 218 25.79 22.71 16.44
N GLY A 219 24.73 22.36 15.70
CA GLY A 219 23.39 22.69 16.20
C GLY A 219 22.18 21.98 15.60
N ALA A 220 22.28 20.80 14.96
CA ALA A 220 21.05 20.10 14.51
C ALA A 220 21.15 18.57 14.35
N GLN A 221 21.76 17.84 15.29
CA GLN A 221 21.37 16.45 15.56
C GLN A 221 20.36 16.44 16.69
N ARG A 222 19.16 16.94 16.43
CA ARG A 222 18.00 16.62 17.29
C ARG A 222 17.50 15.24 16.88
N ASN A 223 18.16 14.21 17.39
CA ASN A 223 17.53 12.91 17.53
C ASN A 223 16.28 13.14 18.40
N ALA A 224 15.10 13.12 17.77
CA ALA A 224 13.86 12.96 18.50
C ALA A 224 13.96 11.61 19.20
N ARG A 225 14.41 11.62 20.46
CA ARG A 225 14.27 10.48 21.35
C ARG A 225 12.78 10.30 21.56
N TYR A 226 12.15 9.51 20.69
CA TYR A 226 10.94 8.83 21.09
C TYR A 226 11.32 8.01 22.31
N ASP A 227 10.64 8.26 23.43
CA ASP A 227 10.71 7.37 24.58
C ASP A 227 10.17 6.04 24.09
N VAL A 228 11.07 5.14 23.68
CA VAL A 228 10.78 3.74 23.42
C VAL A 228 10.57 3.11 24.80
N GLY A 229 9.51 3.55 25.48
CA GLY A 229 9.08 2.99 26.74
C GLY A 229 8.97 1.49 26.55
N ARG A 230 9.61 0.74 27.45
CA ARG A 230 9.71 -0.73 27.48
C ARG A 230 8.55 -1.37 26.70
N SER A 231 8.85 -1.84 25.48
CA SER A 231 7.83 -2.37 24.58
C SER A 231 7.02 -3.44 25.30
N ARG A 232 5.72 -3.24 25.41
CA ARG A 232 4.83 -4.30 25.89
C ARG A 232 4.94 -5.44 24.88
N ARG A 233 5.10 -6.68 25.36
CA ARG A 233 4.98 -7.86 24.47
C ARG A 233 3.64 -7.79 23.75
N ARG A 234 3.66 -8.01 22.45
CA ARG A 234 2.49 -7.90 21.56
C ARG A 234 2.21 -9.23 20.90
N VAL A 235 0.97 -9.43 20.48
CA VAL A 235 0.58 -10.55 19.62
C VAL A 235 0.40 -10.02 18.20
N ILE A 236 1.06 -10.68 17.24
CA ILE A 236 1.13 -10.22 15.83
C ILE A 236 0.63 -11.34 14.93
N ALA A 237 -0.38 -11.07 14.10
CA ALA A 237 -0.85 -12.02 13.10
C ALA A 237 -0.06 -11.87 11.80
N THR A 238 0.47 -12.97 11.26
CA THR A 238 0.96 -13.02 9.87
C THR A 238 -0.19 -13.38 8.95
N ALA A 239 -0.42 -12.55 7.92
CA ALA A 239 -1.47 -12.76 6.91
C ALA A 239 -0.89 -13.25 5.57
N PRO A 240 -0.48 -14.53 5.45
CA PRO A 240 0.21 -15.05 4.27
C PRO A 240 -0.72 -15.25 3.06
N ARG A 241 -2.04 -15.16 3.24
CA ARG A 241 -3.02 -15.48 2.21
C ARG A 241 -4.16 -14.48 2.21
N TRP A 242 -4.31 -13.79 1.09
CA TRP A 242 -5.58 -13.18 0.78
C TRP A 242 -6.52 -14.24 0.20
N SER A 243 -7.49 -14.70 0.99
CA SER A 243 -8.48 -15.73 0.60
C SER A 243 -9.74 -15.15 -0.05
N GLY A 244 -9.86 -13.81 -0.10
CA GLY A 244 -11.07 -13.10 -0.55
C GLY A 244 -11.26 -12.99 -2.06
N TYR A 245 -10.21 -13.21 -2.89
CA TYR A 245 -10.41 -13.42 -4.32
C TYR A 245 -10.59 -14.89 -4.62
N ARG A 246 -11.77 -15.19 -5.14
CA ARG A 246 -11.87 -16.20 -6.17
C ARG A 246 -11.74 -15.50 -7.52
N HIS A 247 -10.76 -15.92 -8.32
CA HIS A 247 -10.50 -15.44 -9.68
C HIS A 247 -11.75 -15.43 -10.58
N ASP A 248 -12.75 -16.26 -10.25
CA ASP A 248 -13.99 -16.47 -11.00
C ASP A 248 -14.93 -15.25 -11.02
N LEU A 249 -14.93 -14.38 -10.01
CA LEU A 249 -15.88 -13.27 -9.93
C LEU A 249 -15.55 -12.13 -10.90
N LEU A 250 -14.28 -11.81 -11.08
CA LEU A 250 -13.83 -10.85 -12.09
C LEU A 250 -13.91 -11.41 -13.50
N GLU A 251 -13.70 -12.72 -13.69
CA GLU A 251 -13.92 -13.37 -14.97
C GLU A 251 -15.40 -13.39 -15.35
N ARG A 252 -16.30 -13.64 -14.39
CA ARG A 252 -17.77 -13.57 -14.60
C ARG A 252 -18.24 -12.15 -14.86
N TRP A 253 -17.67 -11.15 -14.18
CA TRP A 253 -17.98 -9.74 -14.41
C TRP A 253 -17.37 -9.23 -15.73
N ALA A 254 -16.13 -9.58 -16.06
CA ALA A 254 -15.53 -9.25 -17.35
C ALA A 254 -16.26 -9.93 -18.52
N ALA A 255 -16.74 -11.17 -18.33
CA ALA A 255 -17.60 -11.85 -19.29
C ALA A 255 -18.99 -11.21 -19.42
N SER A 256 -19.51 -10.60 -18.36
CA SER A 256 -20.79 -9.85 -18.44
C SER A 256 -20.64 -8.48 -19.08
N GLN A 257 -19.44 -7.89 -19.06
CA GLN A 257 -19.09 -6.64 -19.76
C GLN A 257 -18.72 -6.85 -21.24
N SER A 258 -18.26 -8.04 -21.65
CA SER A 258 -17.77 -8.29 -23.01
C SER A 258 -18.83 -8.76 -24.01
N GLY A 259 -20.09 -8.94 -23.61
CA GLY A 259 -21.19 -9.29 -24.51
C GLY A 259 -21.03 -10.61 -25.29
N ALA A 260 -20.02 -11.42 -24.95
CA ALA A 260 -19.77 -12.69 -25.63
C ALA A 260 -20.69 -13.77 -25.04
N ARG A 261 -21.84 -14.01 -25.69
CA ARG A 261 -22.51 -15.31 -25.60
C ARG A 261 -21.47 -16.37 -25.99
N LYS A 262 -21.13 -17.26 -25.05
CA LYS A 262 -20.43 -18.50 -25.43
C LYS A 262 -21.37 -19.35 -26.30
N PRO A 263 -20.83 -20.07 -27.30
CA PRO A 263 -21.59 -20.92 -28.21
C PRO A 263 -22.32 -22.04 -27.46
#